data_AF-A0A932Z341-F1
#
_entry.id   AF-A0A932Z341-F1
#
_cell.length_a   1.000
_cell.length_b   1.000
_cell.length_c   1.000
_cell.angle_alpha   90.00
_cell.angle_beta   90.00
_cell.angle_gamma   90.00
#
_symmetry.space_group_name_H-M   'P 1'
#
loop_
_entity.id
_entity.type
_entity.pdbx_description
1 polymer ?
#
loop_
_entity_poly.entity_id
_entity_poly.type
_entity_poly.pdbx_seq_one_letter_code
_entity_poly.pdbx_strand_id
1 'polypeptide(L)'
;MNPQSKPTNPKTATDIPPATLKSLYQTMLKIRRFEERVAELLDAEPKIICPVHLYIGEEAVATGVCANLRKDDYVFSTHRSHGHYLAKGGEMKALMAELYGRATGCARGKGGSMHLASPDIGLPGSCAIVAGTVPLAVGSALAFSIAKRDTVSVSFFGDGAVNEGVWYESLNFASL
;
A
#
# COMPACT_ATOMS: atom_id res chain seq x y z
N MET A 1 1.72 -27.86 -3.64
CA MET A 1 0.52 -27.04 -3.88
C MET A 1 -0.62 -27.97 -4.28
N ASN A 2 -1.77 -27.88 -3.63
CA ASN A 2 -2.92 -28.73 -3.98
C ASN A 2 -3.62 -28.14 -5.22
N PRO A 3 -3.61 -28.80 -6.40
CA PRO A 3 -4.10 -28.20 -7.66
C PRO A 3 -5.64 -28.12 -7.78
N GLN A 4 -6.39 -28.24 -6.68
CA GLN A 4 -7.84 -28.47 -6.72
C GLN A 4 -8.66 -27.65 -5.71
N SER A 5 -8.23 -26.46 -5.29
CA SER A 5 -9.21 -25.53 -4.70
C SER A 5 -10.05 -24.94 -5.84
N LYS A 6 -11.25 -25.50 -6.07
CA LYS A 6 -12.25 -24.88 -6.94
C LYS A 6 -12.39 -23.40 -6.54
N PRO A 7 -12.47 -22.44 -7.49
CA PRO A 7 -12.74 -21.06 -7.15
C PRO A 7 -14.07 -21.01 -6.40
N THR A 8 -14.02 -20.67 -5.11
CA THR A 8 -15.23 -20.44 -4.32
C THR A 8 -15.96 -19.26 -4.94
N ASN A 9 -17.30 -19.34 -5.02
CA ASN A 9 -18.12 -18.23 -5.48
C ASN A 9 -17.69 -16.94 -4.75
N PRO A 10 -17.52 -15.81 -5.45
CA PRO A 10 -17.13 -14.57 -4.80
C PRO A 10 -18.19 -14.23 -3.76
N LYS A 11 -17.75 -14.06 -2.51
CA LYS A 11 -18.62 -13.59 -1.43
C LYS A 11 -19.17 -12.22 -1.84
N THR A 12 -20.48 -12.09 -1.74
CA THR A 12 -21.18 -10.82 -1.91
C THR A 12 -21.07 -9.98 -0.64
N ALA A 13 -21.38 -8.69 -0.71
CA ALA A 13 -21.34 -7.82 0.48
C ALA A 13 -22.26 -8.34 1.62
N THR A 14 -23.36 -9.02 1.27
CA THR A 14 -24.29 -9.65 2.23
C THR A 14 -23.69 -10.83 2.99
N ASP A 15 -22.60 -11.42 2.50
CA ASP A 15 -21.89 -12.54 3.13
C ASP A 15 -20.81 -12.08 4.12
N ILE A 16 -20.58 -10.77 4.23
CA ILE A 16 -19.54 -10.17 5.09
C ILE A 16 -20.20 -9.66 6.38
N PRO A 17 -19.67 -10.01 7.56
CA PRO A 17 -20.22 -9.54 8.83
C PRO A 17 -20.34 -8.00 8.87
N PRO A 18 -21.45 -7.44 9.37
CA PRO A 18 -21.64 -5.99 9.44
C PRO A 18 -20.51 -5.24 10.16
N ALA A 19 -19.91 -5.86 11.18
CA ALA A 19 -18.75 -5.31 11.89
C ALA A 19 -17.53 -5.15 10.96
N THR A 20 -17.27 -6.13 10.10
CA THR A 20 -16.19 -6.08 9.10
C THR A 20 -16.48 -5.00 8.06
N LEU A 21 -17.71 -4.93 7.53
CA LEU A 21 -18.11 -3.87 6.59
C LEU A 21 -17.91 -2.47 7.19
N LYS A 22 -18.30 -2.29 8.46
CA LYS A 22 -18.09 -1.04 9.20
C LYS A 22 -16.60 -0.71 9.33
N SER A 23 -15.76 -1.68 9.66
CA SER A 23 -14.31 -1.47 9.77
C SER A 23 -13.69 -1.07 8.42
N LEU A 24 -14.07 -1.74 7.33
CA LEU A 24 -13.60 -1.38 5.98
C LEU A 24 -14.04 0.04 5.60
N TYR A 25 -15.30 0.39 5.86
CA TYR A 25 -15.81 1.72 5.61
C TYR A 25 -15.07 2.80 6.42
N GLN A 26 -14.77 2.53 7.69
CA GLN A 26 -14.00 3.43 8.54
C GLN A 26 -12.58 3.65 8.00
N THR A 27 -11.91 2.60 7.50
CA THR A 27 -10.59 2.73 6.88
C THR A 27 -10.65 3.57 5.60
N MET A 28 -11.65 3.33 4.72
CA MET A 28 -11.82 4.14 3.51
C MET A 28 -12.07 5.61 3.84
N LEU A 29 -12.95 5.90 4.81
CA LEU A 29 -13.20 7.26 5.28
C LEU A 29 -11.95 7.91 5.88
N LYS A 30 -11.16 7.16 6.65
CA LYS A 30 -9.91 7.65 7.24
C LYS A 30 -8.94 8.11 6.14
N ILE A 31 -8.78 7.31 5.08
CA ILE A 31 -7.95 7.66 3.93
C ILE A 31 -8.51 8.89 3.23
N ARG A 32 -9.81 8.87 2.85
CA ARG A 32 -10.48 10.00 2.18
C ARG A 32 -10.30 11.33 2.92
N ARG A 33 -10.59 11.33 4.23
CA ARG A 33 -10.51 12.54 5.06
C ARG A 33 -9.09 13.04 5.24
N PHE A 34 -8.12 12.13 5.33
CA PHE A 34 -6.72 12.51 5.36
C PHE A 34 -6.33 13.21 4.05
N GLU A 35 -6.67 12.60 2.91
CA GLU A 35 -6.32 13.10 1.57
C GLU A 35 -6.99 14.44 1.24
N GLU A 36 -8.29 14.58 1.55
CA GLU A 36 -9.02 15.86 1.41
C GLU A 36 -8.33 16.97 2.21
N ARG A 37 -7.91 16.67 3.44
CA ARG A 37 -7.20 17.64 4.26
C ARG A 37 -5.82 17.99 3.70
N VAL A 38 -5.11 17.02 3.13
CA VAL A 38 -3.83 17.28 2.44
C VAL A 38 -4.05 18.20 1.23
N ALA A 39 -5.10 17.95 0.43
CA ALA A 39 -5.44 18.80 -0.71
C ALA A 39 -5.71 20.26 -0.28
N GLU A 40 -6.55 20.46 0.74
CA GLU A 40 -6.81 21.79 1.31
C GLU A 40 -5.52 22.49 1.78
N LEU A 41 -4.61 21.76 2.43
CA LEU A 41 -3.37 22.32 2.95
C LEU A 41 -2.42 22.73 1.83
N LEU A 42 -2.36 21.98 0.73
CA LEU A 42 -1.56 22.32 -0.44
C LEU A 42 -2.02 23.65 -1.07
N ASP A 43 -3.34 23.88 -1.11
CA ASP A 43 -3.91 25.13 -1.64
C ASP A 43 -3.74 26.31 -0.68
N ALA A 44 -3.91 26.08 0.63
CA ALA A 44 -3.94 27.14 1.63
C ALA A 44 -2.54 27.63 2.05
N GLU A 45 -1.58 26.71 2.22
CA GLU A 45 -0.23 27.03 2.71
C GLU A 45 0.82 26.09 2.11
N PRO A 46 1.77 26.56 1.27
CA PRO A 46 2.76 25.72 0.58
C PRO A 46 3.93 25.30 1.50
N LYS A 47 3.62 24.81 2.71
CA LYS A 47 4.59 24.24 3.65
C LYS A 47 4.93 22.78 3.33
N ILE A 48 4.05 22.09 2.61
CA ILE A 48 4.35 20.78 2.02
C ILE A 48 5.11 21.05 0.73
N ILE A 49 6.43 20.85 0.76
CA ILE A 49 7.34 21.16 -0.36
C ILE A 49 7.61 19.96 -1.27
N CYS A 50 7.03 18.80 -0.97
CA CYS A 50 7.19 17.60 -1.78
C CYS A 50 5.99 17.42 -2.74
N PRO A 51 6.21 16.82 -3.93
CA PRO A 51 5.12 16.50 -4.83
C PRO A 51 4.16 15.48 -4.21
N VAL A 52 2.87 15.82 -4.13
CA VAL A 52 1.84 14.97 -3.54
C VAL A 52 0.99 14.31 -4.62
N HIS A 53 0.78 13.01 -4.50
CA HIS A 53 -0.09 12.25 -5.40
C HIS A 53 -1.21 11.61 -4.60
N LEU A 54 -2.40 12.19 -4.72
CA LEU A 54 -3.54 11.75 -3.93
C LEU A 54 -4.04 10.35 -4.35
N TYR A 55 -4.56 9.60 -3.38
CA TYR A 55 -5.17 8.27 -3.52
C TYR A 55 -6.71 8.32 -3.51
N ILE A 56 -7.26 9.53 -3.68
CA ILE A 56 -8.70 9.81 -3.74
C ILE A 56 -9.34 8.99 -4.87
N GLY A 57 -10.29 8.13 -4.51
CA GLY A 57 -11.05 7.29 -5.44
C GLY A 57 -10.62 5.82 -5.46
N GLU A 58 -9.48 5.51 -4.84
CA GLU A 58 -8.90 4.17 -4.83
C GLU A 58 -8.97 3.50 -3.44
N GLU A 59 -9.62 4.13 -2.46
CA GLU A 59 -9.55 3.75 -1.03
C GLU A 59 -9.95 2.29 -0.77
N ALA A 60 -10.91 1.79 -1.53
CA ALA A 60 -11.41 0.43 -1.41
C ALA A 60 -10.33 -0.61 -1.73
N VAL A 61 -9.41 -0.30 -2.64
CA VAL A 61 -8.36 -1.22 -3.08
C VAL A 61 -7.36 -1.47 -1.95
N ALA A 62 -6.75 -0.41 -1.42
CA ALA A 62 -5.83 -0.51 -0.28
C ALA A 62 -6.52 -1.15 0.93
N THR A 63 -7.75 -0.72 1.23
CA THR A 63 -8.51 -1.20 2.39
C THR A 63 -8.83 -2.70 2.29
N GLY A 64 -9.36 -3.14 1.15
CA GLY A 64 -9.76 -4.53 0.95
C GLY A 64 -8.56 -5.48 1.00
N VAL A 65 -7.45 -5.09 0.37
CA VAL A 65 -6.22 -5.89 0.38
C VAL A 65 -5.62 -5.93 1.80
N CYS A 66 -5.36 -4.77 2.41
CA CYS A 66 -4.64 -4.72 3.69
C CYS A 66 -5.45 -5.31 4.87
N ALA A 67 -6.78 -5.31 4.80
CA ALA A 67 -7.62 -5.95 5.82
C ALA A 67 -7.44 -7.48 5.90
N ASN A 68 -6.85 -8.10 4.87
CA ASN A 68 -6.57 -9.53 4.82
C ASN A 68 -5.08 -9.85 5.04
N LEU A 69 -4.24 -8.84 5.33
CA LEU A 69 -2.82 -9.01 5.56
C LEU A 69 -2.51 -8.97 7.06
N ARG A 70 -1.55 -9.79 7.49
CA ARG A 70 -0.93 -9.66 8.81
C ARG A 70 0.05 -8.49 8.82
N LYS A 71 0.47 -8.09 10.01
CA LYS A 71 1.43 -6.98 10.19
C LYS A 71 2.78 -7.29 9.54
N ASP A 72 3.20 -8.55 9.56
CA ASP A 72 4.47 -9.04 9.01
C ASP A 72 4.42 -9.40 7.51
N ASP A 73 3.24 -9.38 6.90
CA ASP A 73 3.12 -9.43 5.43
C ASP A 73 3.56 -8.10 4.83
N TYR A 74 4.32 -8.18 3.74
CA TYR A 74 4.92 -7.01 3.11
C TYR A 74 4.00 -6.39 2.07
N VAL A 75 3.93 -5.06 2.09
CA VAL A 75 3.29 -4.23 1.09
C VAL A 75 4.33 -3.31 0.47
N PHE A 76 4.53 -3.46 -0.83
CA PHE A 76 5.29 -2.51 -1.63
C PHE A 76 4.32 -1.62 -2.41
N SER A 77 4.53 -0.30 -2.32
CA SER A 77 3.58 0.70 -2.78
C SER A 77 4.13 1.56 -3.93
N THR A 78 3.23 2.22 -4.66
CA THR A 78 3.53 3.20 -5.71
C THR A 78 3.76 4.61 -5.13
N HIS A 79 3.88 5.63 -5.99
CA HIS A 79 3.86 7.05 -5.61
C HIS A 79 2.55 7.50 -4.93
N ARG A 80 1.41 6.84 -5.19
CA ARG A 80 0.13 7.10 -4.49
C ARG A 80 0.05 6.27 -3.21
N SER A 81 1.01 6.49 -2.31
CA SER A 81 1.31 5.56 -1.22
C SER A 81 0.47 5.74 0.05
N HIS A 82 -0.19 6.88 0.20
CA HIS A 82 -0.85 7.27 1.44
C HIS A 82 -1.94 6.28 1.85
N GLY A 83 -2.78 5.86 0.89
CA GLY A 83 -3.83 4.87 1.12
C GLY A 83 -3.28 3.53 1.59
N HIS A 84 -2.23 3.01 0.93
CA HIS A 84 -1.57 1.76 1.31
C HIS A 84 -0.96 1.85 2.71
N TYR A 85 -0.27 2.95 3.03
CA TYR A 85 0.32 3.18 4.35
C TYR A 85 -0.75 3.20 5.45
N LEU A 86 -1.83 3.98 5.26
CA LEU A 86 -2.90 4.09 6.25
C LEU A 86 -3.69 2.79 6.41
N ALA A 87 -3.98 2.09 5.31
CA ALA A 87 -4.68 0.81 5.33
C ALA A 87 -3.87 -0.31 5.98
N LYS A 88 -2.53 -0.27 5.86
CA LYS A 88 -1.62 -1.22 6.51
C LYS A 88 -1.40 -0.94 8.01
N GLY A 89 -2.05 0.08 8.55
CA GLY A 89 -2.00 0.43 9.97
C GLY A 89 -1.03 1.56 10.31
N GLY A 90 -0.58 2.33 9.32
CA GLY A 90 0.23 3.52 9.54
C GLY A 90 -0.53 4.65 10.26
N GLU A 91 0.21 5.41 11.05
CA GLU A 91 -0.33 6.53 11.83
C GLU A 91 -0.48 7.80 10.98
N MET A 92 -1.66 8.43 11.00
CA MET A 92 -1.93 9.67 10.26
C MET A 92 -1.01 10.81 10.67
N LYS A 93 -0.68 10.89 11.97
CA LYS A 93 0.24 11.92 12.49
C LYS A 93 1.64 11.77 11.93
N ALA A 94 2.15 10.53 11.84
CA ALA A 94 3.45 10.25 11.27
C ALA A 94 3.45 10.49 9.76
N LEU A 95 2.38 10.13 9.05
CA LEU A 95 2.26 10.45 7.62
C LEU A 95 2.24 11.96 7.39
N MET A 96 1.40 12.71 8.13
CA MET A 96 1.38 14.17 8.01
C MET A 96 2.74 14.79 8.34
N ALA A 97 3.41 14.33 9.40
CA ALA A 97 4.75 14.77 9.74
C ALA A 97 5.76 14.52 8.60
N GLU A 98 5.65 13.38 7.90
CA GLU A 98 6.47 13.05 6.74
C GLU A 98 6.25 14.02 5.57
N LEU A 99 4.99 14.37 5.26
CA LEU A 99 4.67 15.34 4.21
C LEU A 99 5.28 16.72 4.47
N TYR A 100 5.39 17.10 5.74
CA TYR A 100 6.03 18.35 6.19
C TYR A 100 7.55 18.22 6.39
N GLY A 101 8.17 17.09 6.03
CA GLY A 101 9.61 16.87 6.19
C GLY A 101 10.10 16.85 7.64
N ARG A 102 9.23 16.49 8.60
CA ARG A 102 9.57 16.48 10.04
C ARG A 102 10.24 15.17 10.43
N ALA A 103 11.16 15.24 11.40
CA ALA A 103 11.87 14.07 11.93
C ALA A 103 10.96 12.99 12.56
N THR A 104 9.74 13.36 12.97
CA THR A 104 8.71 12.45 13.49
C THR A 104 7.89 11.77 12.38
N GLY A 105 8.23 11.99 11.11
CA GLY A 105 7.63 11.30 9.98
C GLY A 105 7.99 9.82 9.94
N CYS A 106 7.21 9.01 9.24
CA CYS A 106 7.43 7.56 9.16
C CYS A 106 8.80 7.19 8.55
N ALA A 107 9.33 8.01 7.64
CA ALA A 107 10.66 7.91 7.07
C ALA A 107 11.59 9.04 7.56
N ARG A 108 11.29 9.61 8.74
CA ARG A 108 12.03 10.70 9.40
C ARG A 108 12.12 11.98 8.57
N GLY A 109 11.09 12.28 7.77
CA GLY A 109 10.98 13.49 6.96
C GLY A 109 11.83 13.49 5.70
N LYS A 110 12.37 12.33 5.30
CA LYS A 110 13.25 12.17 4.13
C LYS A 110 12.54 11.64 2.89
N GLY A 111 11.42 10.94 3.08
CA GLY A 111 10.68 10.28 2.02
C GLY A 111 9.63 11.18 1.37
N GLY A 112 9.12 12.17 2.11
CA GLY A 112 8.04 13.04 1.63
C GLY A 112 6.77 12.22 1.30
N SER A 113 6.05 12.60 0.24
CA SER A 113 4.79 11.94 -0.14
C SER A 113 4.96 10.63 -0.91
N MET A 114 6.04 10.48 -1.68
CA MET A 114 6.18 9.36 -2.63
C MET A 114 7.06 8.21 -2.14
N HIS A 115 7.89 8.42 -1.11
CA HIS A 115 8.86 7.44 -0.61
C HIS A 115 8.63 7.11 0.87
N LEU A 116 7.38 6.84 1.23
CA LEU A 116 7.03 6.36 2.56
C LEU A 116 7.70 5.02 2.84
N ALA A 117 8.19 4.86 4.07
CA ALA A 117 8.72 3.60 4.56
C ALA A 117 8.29 3.43 6.02
N SER A 118 7.81 2.24 6.36
CA SER A 118 7.51 1.83 7.73
C SER A 118 7.59 0.30 7.81
N PRO A 119 8.80 -0.26 7.90
CA PRO A 119 9.01 -1.70 7.99
C PRO A 119 8.26 -2.33 9.17
N ASP A 120 8.06 -1.58 10.25
CA ASP A 120 7.34 -2.02 11.45
C ASP A 120 5.89 -2.40 11.17
N ILE A 121 5.24 -1.82 10.16
CA ILE A 121 3.88 -2.21 9.75
C ILE A 121 3.88 -3.14 8.53
N GLY A 122 5.05 -3.61 8.08
CA GLY A 122 5.18 -4.39 6.85
C GLY A 122 5.04 -3.53 5.59
N LEU A 123 5.47 -2.25 5.61
CA LEU A 123 5.63 -1.42 4.43
C LEU A 123 7.11 -1.07 4.26
N PRO A 124 7.93 -1.92 3.61
CA PRO A 124 9.36 -1.68 3.49
C PRO A 124 9.70 -0.40 2.74
N GLY A 125 8.90 -0.04 1.74
CA GLY A 125 9.03 1.22 1.02
C GLY A 125 8.00 1.41 -0.08
N SER A 126 7.82 2.67 -0.46
CA SER A 126 7.13 3.09 -1.69
C SER A 126 8.11 3.74 -2.67
N CYS A 127 7.77 3.68 -3.96
CA CYS A 127 8.61 4.25 -4.99
C CYS A 127 7.79 4.96 -6.08
N ALA A 128 8.35 6.04 -6.63
CA ALA A 128 7.79 6.75 -7.77
C ALA A 128 8.16 6.14 -9.12
N ILE A 129 9.18 5.28 -9.17
CA ILE A 129 9.55 4.55 -10.39
C ILE A 129 8.40 3.59 -10.72
N VAL A 130 7.82 3.77 -11.90
CA VAL A 130 6.74 2.92 -12.42
C VAL A 130 7.23 1.46 -12.47
N ALA A 131 6.41 0.55 -11.96
CA ALA A 131 6.73 -0.87 -11.77
C ALA A 131 7.94 -1.21 -10.88
N GLY A 132 8.70 -0.22 -10.38
CA GLY A 132 9.97 -0.45 -9.67
C GLY A 132 9.84 -1.26 -8.37
N THR A 133 8.65 -1.30 -7.78
CA THR A 133 8.36 -2.08 -6.57
C THR A 133 7.94 -3.53 -6.85
N VAL A 134 7.51 -3.85 -8.06
CA VAL A 134 7.06 -5.20 -8.45
C VAL A 134 8.17 -6.24 -8.28
N PRO A 135 9.40 -6.06 -8.79
CA PRO A 135 10.47 -7.04 -8.59
C PRO A 135 10.89 -7.16 -7.12
N LEU A 136 10.79 -6.08 -6.34
CA LEU A 136 11.09 -6.12 -4.90
C LEU A 136 10.07 -6.98 -4.15
N ALA A 137 8.80 -6.89 -4.53
CA ALA A 137 7.77 -7.73 -3.94
C ALA A 137 7.99 -9.21 -4.27
N VAL A 138 8.32 -9.54 -5.52
CA VAL A 138 8.62 -10.92 -5.96
C VAL A 138 9.86 -11.46 -5.27
N GLY A 139 10.95 -10.68 -5.22
CA GLY A 139 12.17 -11.08 -4.51
C GLY A 139 11.93 -11.31 -3.01
N SER A 140 11.10 -10.49 -2.37
CA SER A 140 10.71 -10.68 -0.97
C SER A 140 9.89 -11.96 -0.77
N ALA A 141 8.95 -12.25 -1.67
CA ALA A 141 8.18 -13.51 -1.64
C ALA A 141 9.09 -14.74 -1.81
N LEU A 142 10.07 -14.67 -2.73
CA LEU A 142 11.07 -15.72 -2.91
C LEU A 142 11.88 -15.93 -1.63
N ALA A 143 12.35 -14.84 -1.00
CA ALA A 143 13.09 -14.92 0.25
C ALA A 143 12.24 -15.56 1.37
N PHE A 144 10.95 -15.23 1.46
CA PHE A 144 10.03 -15.88 2.41
C PHE A 144 9.88 -17.37 2.15
N SER A 145 9.74 -17.77 0.88
CA SER A 145 9.68 -19.18 0.47
C SER A 145 10.95 -19.96 0.85
N ILE A 146 12.13 -19.42 0.52
CA ILE A 146 13.43 -20.03 0.87
C ILE A 146 13.58 -20.16 2.39
N ALA A 147 13.17 -19.13 3.14
CA ALA A 147 13.21 -19.12 4.60
C ALA A 147 12.08 -19.93 5.26
N LYS A 148 11.18 -20.55 4.48
CA LYS A 148 10.00 -21.29 4.98
C LYS A 148 9.12 -20.45 5.93
N ARG A 149 8.98 -19.16 5.62
CA ARG A 149 8.13 -18.23 6.36
C ARG A 149 6.71 -18.27 5.81
N ASP A 150 5.74 -18.38 6.71
CA ASP A 150 4.32 -18.23 6.37
C ASP A 150 3.96 -16.73 6.29
N THR A 151 4.53 -16.03 5.31
CA THR A 151 4.32 -14.60 5.04
C THR A 151 4.18 -14.33 3.56
N VAL A 152 3.31 -13.38 3.19
CA VAL A 152 3.10 -12.98 1.81
C VAL A 152 3.70 -11.60 1.52
N SER A 153 3.93 -11.33 0.24
CA SER A 153 4.40 -10.05 -0.26
C SER A 153 3.45 -9.56 -1.34
N VAL A 154 2.97 -8.32 -1.21
CA VAL A 154 1.99 -7.71 -2.09
C VAL A 154 2.62 -6.50 -2.78
N SER A 155 2.49 -6.43 -4.10
CA SER A 155 2.82 -5.23 -4.88
C SER A 155 1.55 -4.53 -5.31
N PHE A 156 1.40 -3.26 -4.95
CA PHE A 156 0.45 -2.36 -5.60
C PHE A 156 1.11 -1.71 -6.82
N PHE A 157 0.41 -1.66 -7.94
CA PHE A 157 0.85 -1.00 -9.16
C PHE A 157 -0.36 -0.52 -9.97
N GLY A 158 -0.17 0.53 -10.77
CA GLY A 158 -1.20 1.04 -11.68
C GLY A 158 -1.24 0.28 -13.00
N ASP A 159 -2.30 0.45 -13.76
CA ASP A 159 -2.47 -0.10 -15.10
C ASP A 159 -1.33 0.29 -16.04
N GLY A 160 -0.87 1.55 -16.01
CA GLY A 160 0.27 2.00 -16.82
C GLY A 160 1.57 1.22 -16.56
N ALA A 161 1.73 0.64 -15.37
CA ALA A 161 2.92 -0.11 -15.00
C ALA A 161 3.06 -1.46 -15.74
N VAL A 162 1.98 -1.97 -16.33
CA VAL A 162 2.04 -3.23 -17.09
C VAL A 162 2.86 -3.09 -18.38
N ASN A 163 3.13 -1.87 -18.84
CA ASN A 163 3.96 -1.62 -20.02
C ASN A 163 5.46 -1.63 -19.73
N GLU A 164 5.86 -1.69 -18.46
CA GLU A 164 7.27 -1.77 -18.07
C GLU A 164 7.79 -3.20 -18.23
N GLY A 165 8.96 -3.38 -18.85
CA GLY A 165 9.56 -4.70 -19.06
C GLY A 165 9.75 -5.48 -17.76
N VAL A 166 10.13 -4.78 -16.68
CA VAL A 166 10.33 -5.38 -15.35
C VAL A 166 9.05 -5.99 -14.77
N TRP A 167 7.87 -5.51 -15.16
CA TRP A 167 6.61 -6.11 -14.74
C TRP A 167 6.43 -7.51 -15.34
N TYR A 168 6.68 -7.67 -16.65
CA TYR A 168 6.59 -8.95 -17.34
C TYR A 168 7.62 -9.96 -16.81
N GLU A 169 8.86 -9.51 -16.62
CA GLU A 169 9.93 -10.32 -16.02
C GLU A 169 9.55 -10.81 -14.62
N SER A 170 8.99 -9.92 -13.80
CA SER A 170 8.55 -10.24 -12.44
C SER A 170 7.42 -11.26 -12.42
N LEU A 171 6.45 -11.18 -13.32
CA LEU A 171 5.38 -12.18 -13.41
C LEU A 171 5.89 -13.55 -13.84
N ASN A 172 6.81 -13.60 -14.79
CA ASN A 172 7.44 -14.86 -15.19
C ASN A 172 8.12 -15.51 -13.98
N PHE A 173 8.88 -14.72 -13.21
CA PHE A 173 9.56 -15.20 -12.02
C PHE A 173 8.59 -15.62 -10.90
N ALA A 174 7.48 -14.91 -10.72
CA ALA A 174 6.46 -15.22 -9.71
C ALA A 174 5.66 -16.50 -10.01
N SER A 175 5.70 -17.00 -11.24
CA SER A 175 5.00 -18.22 -11.65
C SER A 175 5.76 -19.53 -11.38
N LEU A 176 7.04 -19.43 -11.00
CA LEU A 176 7.92 -20.56 -10.67
C LEU A 176 7.66 -21.09 -9.26
#